data_AF-S0FXZ0-F1
#
_entry.id   AF-S0FXZ0-F1
#
_cell.length_a   1.000
_cell.length_b   1.000
_cell.length_c   1.000
_cell.angle_alpha   90.00
_cell.angle_beta   90.00
_cell.angle_gamma   90.00
#
_symmetry.space_group_name_H-M   'P 1'
#
loop_
_entity.id
_entity.type
_entity.pdbx_description
1 polymer ?
#
loop_
_entity_poly.entity_id
_entity_poly.type
_entity_poly.pdbx_seq_one_letter_code
_entity_poly.pdbx_strand_id
1 'polypeptide(L)'
;MKYALGFSWMGFIAVMLVMLPNIFYFVFPPANIPDMPQDRGHIINIVENASRIIFMILLIFMVNGQKVKYVSPYTACMLVLLLLYYWLWCRYFTGGRNYSLLNEKLLFIPEPMAVFPVLYFIAAALWLNNIPAAAAAAVFGIAHIVNTYITFR
;
A
#
# COMPACT_ATOMS: atom_id res chain seq x y z
N MET A 1 22.69 10.90 -7.90
CA MET A 1 22.12 9.65 -7.37
C MET A 1 22.77 8.51 -8.14
N LYS A 2 23.40 7.54 -7.48
CA LYS A 2 23.93 6.33 -8.14
C LYS A 2 23.01 5.18 -7.78
N TYR A 3 22.15 4.81 -8.73
CA TYR A 3 21.29 3.64 -8.60
C TYR A 3 22.02 2.42 -9.15
N ALA A 4 21.83 1.28 -8.49
CA ALA A 4 22.30 -0.01 -8.95
C ALA A 4 21.18 -1.05 -8.78
N LEU A 5 21.17 -2.05 -9.65
CA LEU A 5 20.34 -3.24 -9.45
C LEU A 5 21.00 -4.08 -8.34
N GLY A 6 20.23 -4.38 -7.29
CA GLY A 6 20.70 -5.11 -6.12
C GLY A 6 19.54 -5.32 -5.14
N PHE A 7 19.72 -6.17 -4.13
CA PHE A 7 18.63 -6.48 -3.21
C PHE A 7 18.60 -5.55 -1.99
N SER A 8 17.46 -4.88 -1.79
CA SER A 8 17.15 -4.01 -0.65
C SER A 8 16.41 -4.80 0.43
N TRP A 9 17.13 -5.27 1.44
CA TRP A 9 16.50 -5.93 2.60
C TRP A 9 15.49 -5.03 3.30
N MET A 10 15.79 -3.73 3.41
CA MET A 10 14.88 -2.75 4.01
C MET A 10 13.61 -2.55 3.18
N GLY A 11 13.74 -2.50 1.85
CA GLY A 11 12.60 -2.43 0.94
C GLY A 11 11.74 -3.69 1.02
N PHE A 12 12.37 -4.87 1.04
CA PHE A 12 11.68 -6.15 1.23
C PHE A 12 10.91 -6.20 2.55
N ILE A 13 11.54 -5.86 3.67
CA ILE A 13 10.89 -5.82 4.98
C ILE A 13 9.69 -4.85 4.96
N ALA A 14 9.84 -3.67 4.35
CA ALA A 14 8.76 -2.69 4.23
C ALA A 14 7.54 -3.27 3.47
N VAL A 15 7.78 -3.97 2.37
CA VAL A 15 6.71 -4.68 1.62
C VAL A 15 6.08 -5.78 2.47
N MET A 16 6.89 -6.60 3.14
CA MET A 16 6.39 -7.71 3.95
C MET A 16 5.55 -7.26 5.14
N LEU A 17 5.92 -6.16 5.81
CA LEU A 17 5.13 -5.61 6.92
C LEU A 17 3.72 -5.22 6.48
N VAL A 18 3.57 -4.56 5.34
CA VAL A 18 2.26 -4.21 4.81
C VAL A 18 1.51 -5.44 4.28
N MET A 19 2.22 -6.42 3.72
CA MET A 19 1.61 -7.63 3.16
C MET A 19 1.17 -8.65 4.22
N LEU A 20 1.70 -8.59 5.44
CA LEU A 20 1.44 -9.58 6.49
C LEU A 20 -0.06 -9.74 6.82
N PRO A 21 -0.86 -8.67 7.03
CA PRO A 21 -2.31 -8.82 7.23
C PRO A 21 -3.06 -9.37 6.01
N ASN A 22 -2.56 -9.10 4.79
CA ASN A 22 -3.18 -9.57 3.55
C ASN A 22 -3.11 -11.10 3.40
N ILE A 23 -2.10 -11.75 4.02
CA ILE A 23 -2.02 -13.21 4.10
C ILE A 23 -3.22 -13.74 4.91
N PHE A 24 -3.53 -13.13 6.05
CA PHE A 24 -4.70 -13.50 6.85
C PHE A 24 -6.00 -13.26 6.10
N TYR A 25 -6.11 -12.15 5.37
CA TYR A 25 -7.28 -11.88 4.53
C TYR A 25 -7.51 -12.95 3.45
N PHE A 26 -6.44 -13.41 2.80
CA PHE A 26 -6.52 -14.48 1.81
C PHE A 26 -7.01 -15.80 2.42
N VAL A 27 -6.55 -16.13 3.62
CA VAL A 27 -6.97 -17.35 4.35
C VAL A 27 -8.38 -17.21 4.93
N PHE A 28 -8.78 -16.01 5.35
CA PHE A 28 -10.07 -15.70 5.97
C PHE A 28 -10.84 -14.67 5.15
N PRO A 29 -11.50 -15.07 4.04
CA PRO A 29 -12.16 -14.14 3.13
C PRO A 29 -13.28 -13.34 3.80
N PRO A 30 -13.66 -12.19 3.22
CA PRO A 30 -14.70 -11.32 3.77
C PRO A 30 -16.09 -11.97 3.74
N ALA A 31 -16.88 -11.65 4.75
CA ALA A 31 -18.30 -11.94 4.79
C ALA A 31 -19.10 -10.78 4.16
N ASN A 32 -20.28 -11.10 3.61
CA ASN A 32 -21.24 -10.12 3.07
C ASN A 32 -20.67 -9.24 1.94
N ILE A 33 -19.95 -9.86 0.99
CA ILE A 33 -19.49 -9.18 -0.22
C ILE A 33 -20.74 -8.72 -1.01
N PRO A 34 -20.89 -7.42 -1.31
CA PRO A 34 -22.00 -6.95 -2.13
C PRO A 34 -21.85 -7.39 -3.59
N ASP A 35 -22.97 -7.55 -4.29
CA ASP A 35 -22.96 -7.79 -5.74
C ASP A 35 -22.40 -6.55 -6.45
N MET A 36 -21.15 -6.65 -6.95
CA MET A 36 -20.48 -5.56 -7.65
C MET A 36 -20.63 -5.71 -9.17
N PRO A 37 -20.96 -4.62 -9.91
CA PRO A 37 -20.91 -4.62 -11.36
C PRO A 37 -19.47 -4.91 -11.84
N GLN A 38 -19.33 -5.94 -12.68
CA GLN A 38 -18.02 -6.55 -12.99
C GLN A 38 -17.11 -5.72 -13.92
N ASP A 39 -17.55 -4.57 -14.45
CA ASP A 39 -16.98 -4.05 -15.70
C ASP A 39 -16.75 -2.52 -15.76
N ARG A 40 -16.49 -1.87 -14.63
CA ARG A 40 -16.13 -0.43 -14.65
C ARG A 40 -14.63 -0.26 -14.41
N GLY A 41 -13.88 0.10 -15.45
CA GLY A 41 -12.50 0.61 -15.32
C GLY A 41 -11.35 -0.35 -15.64
N HIS A 42 -11.51 -1.31 -16.56
CA HIS A 42 -10.47 -2.31 -16.89
C HIS A 42 -9.07 -1.72 -17.15
N ILE A 43 -8.97 -0.57 -17.83
CA ILE A 43 -7.69 0.10 -18.08
C ILE A 43 -7.07 0.62 -16.78
N ILE A 44 -7.87 1.25 -15.92
CA ILE A 44 -7.39 1.77 -14.62
C ILE A 44 -6.96 0.62 -13.73
N ASN A 45 -7.68 -0.50 -13.72
CA ASN A 45 -7.29 -1.68 -12.98
C ASN A 45 -5.95 -2.27 -13.48
N ILE A 46 -5.69 -2.27 -14.80
CA ILE A 46 -4.38 -2.65 -15.35
C ILE A 46 -3.29 -1.69 -14.84
N VAL A 47 -3.53 -0.38 -14.91
CA VAL A 47 -2.57 0.63 -14.45
C VAL A 47 -2.28 0.47 -12.96
N GLU A 48 -3.30 0.25 -12.13
CA GLU A 48 -3.16 -0.01 -10.71
C GLU A 48 -2.30 -1.25 -10.46
N ASN A 49 -2.61 -2.38 -11.09
CA ASN A 49 -1.86 -3.63 -10.92
C ASN A 49 -0.42 -3.54 -11.43
N ALA A 50 -0.21 -2.95 -12.60
CA ALA A 50 1.11 -2.80 -13.19
C ALA A 50 1.99 -1.88 -12.34
N SER A 51 1.47 -0.70 -11.96
CA SER A 51 2.20 0.23 -11.08
C SER A 51 2.46 -0.38 -9.70
N ARG A 52 1.54 -1.19 -9.18
CA ARG A 52 1.72 -1.97 -7.94
C ARG A 52 2.94 -2.89 -8.01
N ILE A 53 3.02 -3.70 -9.06
CA ILE A 53 4.14 -4.63 -9.25
C ILE A 53 5.44 -3.86 -9.48
N ILE A 54 5.41 -2.83 -10.33
CA ILE A 54 6.58 -2.01 -10.63
C ILE A 54 7.15 -1.34 -9.38
N PHE A 55 6.30 -0.72 -8.53
CA PHE A 55 6.82 -0.08 -7.31
C PHE A 55 7.48 -1.09 -6.38
N MET A 56 6.89 -2.29 -6.21
CA MET A 56 7.45 -3.32 -5.33
C MET A 56 8.81 -3.79 -5.85
N ILE A 57 8.91 -4.05 -7.16
CA ILE A 57 10.17 -4.44 -7.80
C ILE A 57 11.21 -3.33 -7.63
N LEU A 58 10.86 -2.07 -7.87
CA LEU A 58 11.80 -0.95 -7.71
C LEU A 58 12.25 -0.80 -6.25
N LEU A 59 11.35 -0.94 -5.28
CA LEU A 59 11.67 -0.79 -3.87
C LEU A 59 12.60 -1.91 -3.37
N ILE A 60 12.45 -3.13 -3.91
CA ILE A 60 13.23 -4.31 -3.52
C ILE A 60 14.54 -4.40 -4.31
N PHE A 61 14.54 -4.14 -5.61
CA PHE A 61 15.67 -4.46 -6.50
C PHE A 61 16.47 -3.23 -6.98
N MET A 62 16.02 -2.01 -6.70
CA MET A 62 16.74 -0.79 -7.06
C MET A 62 17.29 -0.11 -5.81
N VAL A 63 18.60 -0.18 -5.62
CA VAL A 63 19.28 0.35 -4.43
C VAL A 63 19.99 1.65 -4.76
N ASN A 64 19.85 2.64 -3.89
CA ASN A 64 20.66 3.86 -3.93
C ASN A 64 21.84 3.70 -2.96
N GLY A 65 23.07 3.97 -3.42
CA GLY A 65 24.28 3.87 -2.60
C GLY A 65 24.44 4.94 -1.52
N GLN A 66 23.46 5.83 -1.34
CA GLN A 66 23.46 6.82 -0.27
C GLN A 66 23.25 6.18 1.11
N LYS A 67 23.94 6.69 2.13
CA LYS A 67 23.77 6.22 3.51
C LYS A 67 22.35 6.52 3.99
N VAL A 68 21.66 5.48 4.45
CA VAL A 68 20.32 5.58 5.03
C VAL A 68 20.44 5.76 6.55
N LYS A 69 19.68 6.71 7.12
CA LYS A 69 19.56 6.87 8.58
C LYS A 69 18.37 6.05 9.07
N TYR A 70 18.60 5.10 9.98
CA TYR A 70 17.53 4.25 10.52
C TYR A 70 16.47 5.03 11.31
N VAL A 71 16.88 6.10 11.98
CA VAL A 71 15.96 7.00 12.69
C VAL A 71 15.85 8.28 11.88
N SER A 72 14.67 8.52 11.32
CA SER A 72 14.36 9.70 10.51
C SER A 72 12.87 10.04 10.62
N PRO A 73 12.45 11.26 10.24
CA PRO A 73 11.03 11.60 10.16
C PRO A 73 10.23 10.62 9.29
N TYR A 74 10.84 10.07 8.23
CA TYR A 74 10.20 9.07 7.39
C TYR A 74 9.93 7.76 8.14
N THR A 75 10.87 7.26 8.94
CA THR A 75 10.67 5.99 9.66
C THR A 75 9.67 6.15 10.81
N ALA A 76 9.62 7.32 11.45
CA ALA A 76 8.56 7.65 12.41
C ALA A 76 7.18 7.71 11.72
N CYS A 77 7.09 8.36 10.56
CA CYS A 77 5.86 8.40 9.75
C CYS A 77 5.40 6.99 9.33
N MET A 78 6.31 6.17 8.82
CA MET A 78 6.05 4.77 8.47
C MET A 78 5.51 3.97 9.65
N LEU A 79 6.08 4.14 10.84
CA LEU A 79 5.62 3.45 12.04
C LEU A 79 4.17 3.83 12.38
N VAL A 80 3.85 5.13 12.38
CA VAL A 80 2.47 5.60 12.65
C VAL A 80 1.48 5.05 11.63
N LEU A 81 1.80 5.14 10.33
CA LEU A 81 0.96 4.62 9.26
C LEU A 81 0.73 3.10 9.37
N LEU A 82 1.78 2.35 9.71
CA LEU A 82 1.70 0.90 9.88
C LEU A 82 0.84 0.52 11.09
N LEU A 83 0.97 1.22 12.21
CA LEU A 83 0.16 0.99 13.40
C LEU A 83 -1.33 1.28 13.14
N LEU A 84 -1.64 2.38 12.46
CA LEU A 84 -3.01 2.70 12.04
C LEU A 84 -3.56 1.63 11.10
N TYR A 85 -2.75 1.18 10.13
CA TYR A 85 -3.13 0.11 9.21
C TYR A 85 -3.43 -1.20 9.95
N TYR A 86 -2.59 -1.60 10.90
CA TYR A 86 -2.81 -2.80 11.72
C TYR A 86 -4.04 -2.67 12.61
N TRP A 87 -4.28 -1.50 13.19
CA TRP A 87 -5.49 -1.25 13.96
C TRP A 87 -6.77 -1.43 13.12
N LEU A 88 -6.77 -0.97 11.86
CA LEU A 88 -7.89 -1.21 10.93
C LEU A 88 -8.08 -2.70 10.61
N TRP A 89 -7.00 -3.46 10.44
CA TRP A 89 -7.08 -4.91 10.28
C TRP A 89 -7.64 -5.59 11.52
N CYS A 90 -7.20 -5.21 12.72
CA CYS A 90 -7.77 -5.70 13.95
C CYS A 90 -9.28 -5.40 14.00
N ARG A 91 -9.70 -4.16 13.72
CA ARG A 91 -11.11 -3.77 13.63
C ARG A 91 -11.89 -4.65 12.65
N TYR A 92 -11.33 -4.92 11.47
CA TYR A 92 -11.95 -5.78 10.46
C TYR A 92 -12.13 -7.23 10.94
N PHE A 93 -11.08 -7.84 11.50
CA PHE A 93 -11.14 -9.22 11.97
C PHE A 93 -12.04 -9.38 13.20
N THR A 94 -12.01 -8.43 14.15
CA THR A 94 -12.90 -8.45 15.32
C THR A 94 -14.34 -8.11 14.97
N GLY A 95 -14.56 -7.32 13.92
CA GLY A 95 -15.88 -6.94 13.41
C GLY A 95 -16.54 -7.99 12.52
N GLY A 96 -16.12 -9.26 12.63
CA GLY A 96 -16.73 -10.37 11.90
C GLY A 96 -16.37 -10.43 10.41
N ARG A 97 -15.29 -9.77 9.99
CA ARG A 97 -14.80 -9.74 8.60
C ARG A 97 -15.82 -9.18 7.60
N ASN A 98 -16.70 -8.29 8.06
CA ASN A 98 -17.69 -7.66 7.19
C ASN A 98 -16.99 -6.79 6.14
N TYR A 99 -17.33 -6.99 4.87
CA TYR A 99 -16.79 -6.23 3.75
C TYR A 99 -16.90 -4.71 3.94
N SER A 100 -17.97 -4.22 4.59
CA SER A 100 -18.16 -2.79 4.84
C SER A 100 -17.04 -2.15 5.67
N LEU A 101 -16.41 -2.92 6.59
CA LEU A 101 -15.34 -2.44 7.46
C LEU A 101 -14.02 -2.17 6.71
N LEU A 102 -13.84 -2.79 5.54
CA LEU A 102 -12.70 -2.53 4.65
C LEU A 102 -12.77 -1.12 4.05
N ASN A 103 -13.98 -0.67 3.72
CA ASN A 103 -14.27 0.61 3.07
C ASN A 103 -14.82 1.66 4.06
N GLU A 104 -14.86 1.33 5.36
CA GLU A 104 -15.39 2.24 6.38
C GLU A 104 -14.41 3.40 6.60
N LYS A 105 -14.90 4.62 6.36
CA LYS A 105 -14.15 5.86 6.51
C LYS A 105 -13.56 5.99 7.91
N LEU A 106 -12.37 6.57 7.99
CA LEU A 106 -11.77 6.99 9.26
C LEU A 106 -11.54 8.49 9.21
N LEU A 107 -12.29 9.24 10.03
CA LEU A 107 -12.32 10.71 10.01
C LEU A 107 -12.64 11.22 8.59
N PHE A 108 -11.68 11.87 7.93
CA PHE A 108 -11.81 12.45 6.60
C PHE A 108 -11.24 11.55 5.49
N ILE A 109 -10.69 10.38 5.85
CA ILE A 109 -10.07 9.47 4.89
C ILE A 109 -11.13 8.48 4.41
N PRO A 110 -11.51 8.51 3.12
CA PRO A 110 -12.60 7.70 2.60
C PRO A 110 -12.29 6.20 2.66
N GLU A 111 -11.07 5.79 2.33
CA GLU A 111 -10.65 4.37 2.34
C GLU A 111 -9.28 4.22 3.02
N PRO A 112 -9.26 4.18 4.35
CA PRO A 112 -8.01 4.25 5.09
C PRO A 112 -7.14 2.99 4.91
N MET A 113 -7.73 1.82 4.65
CA MET A 113 -6.97 0.59 4.33
C MET A 113 -6.23 0.67 2.99
N ALA A 114 -6.70 1.48 2.04
CA ALA A 114 -6.05 1.72 0.76
C ALA A 114 -5.00 2.84 0.87
N VAL A 115 -5.35 3.93 1.57
CA VAL A 115 -4.52 5.14 1.64
C VAL A 115 -3.27 4.95 2.50
N PHE A 116 -3.37 4.30 3.67
CA PHE A 116 -2.22 4.17 4.57
C PHE A 116 -1.05 3.35 3.98
N PRO A 117 -1.28 2.20 3.31
CA PRO A 117 -0.22 1.50 2.60
C PRO A 117 0.49 2.33 1.53
N VAL A 118 -0.25 3.10 0.74
CA VAL A 118 0.33 3.97 -0.30
C VAL A 118 1.25 5.01 0.32
N LEU A 119 0.78 5.72 1.34
CA LEU A 119 1.59 6.72 2.06
C LEU A 119 2.81 6.08 2.72
N TYR A 120 2.65 4.87 3.26
CA TYR A 120 3.74 4.10 3.85
C TYR A 120 4.82 3.78 2.81
N PHE A 121 4.43 3.30 1.62
CA PHE A 121 5.39 2.97 0.56
C PHE A 121 6.09 4.20 -0.03
N ILE A 122 5.38 5.33 -0.16
CA ILE A 122 6.01 6.59 -0.55
C ILE A 122 7.05 7.01 0.50
N ALA A 123 6.70 6.97 1.79
CA ALA A 123 7.62 7.29 2.88
C ALA A 123 8.84 6.33 2.88
N ALA A 124 8.61 5.03 2.66
CA ALA A 124 9.68 4.03 2.55
C ALA A 124 10.62 4.30 1.36
N ALA A 125 10.06 4.64 0.20
CA ALA A 125 10.85 4.97 -0.99
C ALA A 125 11.68 6.24 -0.79
N LEU A 126 11.11 7.29 -0.18
CA LEU A 126 11.84 8.52 0.16
C LEU A 126 12.94 8.26 1.20
N TRP A 127 12.65 7.45 2.23
CA TRP A 127 13.62 7.04 3.24
C TRP A 127 14.83 6.31 2.64
N LEU A 128 14.58 5.42 1.67
CA LEU A 128 15.62 4.70 0.93
C LEU A 128 16.27 5.52 -0.19
N ASN A 129 15.91 6.80 -0.33
CA ASN A 129 16.34 7.68 -1.42
C ASN A 129 16.09 7.07 -2.81
N ASN A 130 14.99 6.32 -2.96
CA ASN A 130 14.57 5.66 -4.18
C ASN A 130 13.42 6.44 -4.84
N ILE A 131 13.79 7.49 -5.57
CA ILE A 131 12.82 8.37 -6.25
C ILE A 131 12.01 7.63 -7.32
N PRO A 132 12.59 6.72 -8.14
CA PRO A 132 11.80 5.90 -9.06
C PRO A 132 10.70 5.08 -8.36
N ALA A 133 11.02 4.43 -7.23
CA ALA A 133 10.01 3.72 -6.45
C ALA A 133 8.95 4.66 -5.87
N ALA A 134 9.33 5.86 -5.41
CA ALA A 134 8.39 6.86 -4.89
C ALA A 134 7.41 7.34 -5.98
N ALA A 135 7.91 7.59 -7.18
CA ALA A 135 7.09 7.98 -8.33
C ALA A 135 6.12 6.85 -8.73
N ALA A 136 6.59 5.61 -8.80
CA ALA A 136 5.74 4.46 -9.09
C ALA A 136 4.66 4.23 -8.01
N ALA A 137 5.01 4.38 -6.73
CA ALA A 137 4.08 4.29 -5.61
C ALA A 137 3.02 5.41 -5.64
N ALA A 138 3.39 6.63 -6.06
CA ALA A 138 2.44 7.72 -6.26
C ALA A 138 1.45 7.44 -7.40
N VAL A 139 1.95 6.92 -8.55
CA VAL A 139 1.09 6.49 -9.66
C VAL A 139 0.12 5.39 -9.20
N PHE A 140 0.61 4.40 -8.46
CA PHE A 140 -0.23 3.36 -7.87
C PHE A 140 -1.30 3.96 -6.95
N GLY A 141 -0.93 4.87 -6.05
CA GLY A 141 -1.87 5.55 -5.16
C GLY A 141 -2.99 6.30 -5.89
N ILE A 142 -2.63 7.05 -6.94
CA ILE A 142 -3.60 7.78 -7.76
C ILE A 142 -4.51 6.79 -8.49
N ALA A 143 -3.94 5.78 -9.15
CA ALA A 143 -4.71 4.77 -9.87
C ALA A 143 -5.69 4.04 -8.93
N HIS A 144 -5.25 3.71 -7.72
CA HIS A 144 -6.05 3.02 -6.73
C HIS A 144 -7.25 3.87 -6.25
N ILE A 145 -7.03 5.15 -5.93
CA ILE A 145 -8.10 6.07 -5.54
C ILE A 145 -9.10 6.29 -6.69
N VAL A 146 -8.61 6.43 -7.93
CA VAL A 146 -9.46 6.60 -9.11
C VAL A 146 -10.28 5.34 -9.38
N ASN A 147 -9.67 4.15 -9.24
CA ASN A 147 -10.36 2.87 -9.41
C ASN A 147 -11.51 2.72 -8.42
N THR A 148 -11.23 2.96 -7.12
CA THR A 148 -12.24 3.05 -6.06
C THR A 148 -13.41 3.97 -6.47
N TYR A 149 -13.10 5.17 -6.94
CA TYR A 149 -14.14 6.14 -7.31
C TYR A 149 -15.01 5.67 -8.47
N ILE A 150 -14.43 4.98 -9.46
CA ILE A 150 -15.13 4.44 -10.63
C ILE A 150 -15.99 3.22 -10.26
N THR A 151 -15.51 2.38 -9.33
CA THR A 151 -16.20 1.14 -8.93
C THR A 151 -17.39 1.40 -8.00
N PHE A 152 -17.29 2.35 -7.07
CA PHE A 152 -18.30 2.59 -6.03
C PHE A 152 -19.28 3.74 -6.33
N ARG A 153 -19.22 4.34 -7.53
CA ARG A 153 -20.20 5.33 -8.03
C ARG A 153 -20.85 4.80 -9.31
#